data_AF-A0A964HG28-F1
#
_entry.id   AF-A0A964HG28-F1
#
_cell.length_a   1.000
_cell.length_b   1.000
_cell.length_c   1.000
_cell.angle_alpha   90.00
_cell.angle_beta   90.00
_cell.angle_gamma   90.00
#
_symmetry.space_group_name_H-M   'P 1'
#
loop_
_entity.id
_entity.type
_entity.pdbx_description
1 polymer ?
#
loop_
_entity_poly.entity_id
_entity_poly.type
_entity_poly.pdbx_seq_one_letter_code
_entity_poly.pdbx_strand_id
1 'polypeptide(L)'
;MPSAPIRRSPPIWAKCCGPWGVVTKPRRLGVRQAATIRATKSWRRRSSASNPSGYRLRVVFRRLFLLALALAISGCVLQPSRPKDSRDPLRPPRAAIVSFNVEGRLSVRQGENRHHVSLNWRHSAEADELFLSGPFGQGLAELHRDAGGARLLTADRLSASASDWEDLSAQVFGSPLPLSNLPRWLLADLPDTVITRRDEQGRPAAAAAEGWRIDYLDYESAAPGALPTLVEFRRDDLELRLKVDLWSLE
;
A
#
# COMPACT_ATOMS: atom_id res chain seq x y z
N MET A 1 -35.65 -40.48 11.03
CA MET A 1 -34.50 -40.44 10.11
C MET A 1 -33.56 -39.35 10.58
N PRO A 2 -32.36 -39.65 11.12
CA PRO A 2 -31.43 -38.62 11.53
C PRO A 2 -30.49 -38.22 10.39
N SER A 3 -30.36 -36.92 10.16
CA SER A 3 -29.52 -36.29 9.15
C SER A 3 -28.03 -36.40 9.52
N ALA A 4 -27.21 -36.86 8.57
CA ALA A 4 -25.77 -36.99 8.74
C ALA A 4 -25.07 -35.60 8.76
N PRO A 5 -23.99 -35.43 9.55
CA PRO A 5 -23.24 -34.18 9.58
C PRO A 5 -22.29 -34.05 8.37
N ILE A 6 -22.33 -32.88 7.73
CA ILE A 6 -21.46 -32.47 6.62
C ILE A 6 -20.03 -32.28 7.16
N ARG A 7 -19.08 -33.09 6.67
CA ARG A 7 -17.64 -32.89 6.91
C ARG A 7 -17.18 -31.61 6.23
N ARG A 8 -16.73 -30.63 7.02
CA ARG A 8 -15.96 -29.48 6.51
C ARG A 8 -14.54 -29.93 6.21
N SER A 9 -14.13 -29.80 4.95
CA SER A 9 -12.72 -29.93 4.54
C SER A 9 -11.94 -28.68 4.95
N PRO A 10 -10.67 -28.81 5.37
CA PRO A 10 -9.83 -27.65 5.70
C PRO A 10 -9.38 -26.90 4.42
N PRO A 11 -9.12 -25.58 4.51
CA PRO A 11 -8.64 -24.79 3.37
C PRO A 11 -7.16 -25.08 3.04
N ILE A 12 -6.82 -24.94 1.75
CA ILE A 12 -5.61 -25.52 1.10
C ILE A 12 -4.31 -24.71 1.33
N TRP A 13 -4.37 -23.54 1.99
CA TRP A 13 -3.20 -22.66 2.18
C TRP A 13 -2.27 -23.04 3.36
N ALA A 14 -2.59 -24.10 4.12
CA ALA A 14 -1.87 -24.50 5.33
C ALA A 14 -0.55 -25.29 5.11
N LYS A 15 0.12 -25.18 3.95
CA LYS A 15 1.37 -25.93 3.65
C LYS A 15 2.65 -25.08 3.53
N CYS A 16 2.62 -23.82 3.95
CA CYS A 16 3.76 -22.92 3.86
C CYS A 16 4.37 -22.68 5.24
N CYS A 17 5.18 -23.62 5.76
CA CYS A 17 6.31 -23.31 6.67
C CYS A 17 7.03 -24.61 7.09
N GLY A 18 8.16 -24.91 6.43
CA GLY A 18 9.15 -25.87 6.93
C GLY A 18 10.15 -25.20 7.89
N PRO A 19 10.75 -25.95 8.84
CA PRO A 19 11.60 -25.39 9.89
C PRO A 19 13.03 -25.12 9.39
N TRP A 20 13.55 -23.93 9.73
CA TRP A 20 14.91 -23.50 9.42
C TRP A 20 15.92 -24.27 10.29
N GLY A 21 16.79 -25.02 9.61
CA GLY A 21 17.86 -25.81 10.20
C GLY A 21 18.98 -24.96 10.80
N VAL A 22 19.45 -25.44 11.95
CA VAL A 22 20.56 -24.93 12.75
C VAL A 22 21.89 -25.05 11.98
N VAL A 23 22.56 -23.93 11.73
CA VAL A 23 23.92 -23.91 11.15
C VAL A 23 24.95 -24.17 12.26
N THR A 24 25.60 -25.33 12.19
CA THR A 24 26.68 -25.75 13.09
C THR A 24 28.03 -25.14 12.69
N LYS A 25 28.74 -24.59 13.68
CA LYS A 25 30.12 -24.07 13.62
C LYS A 25 31.14 -25.18 13.31
N PRO A 26 32.12 -24.98 12.41
CA PRO A 26 33.28 -25.85 12.36
C PRO A 26 34.36 -25.41 13.35
N ARG A 27 34.68 -26.29 14.30
CA ARG A 27 35.99 -26.35 15.00
C ARG A 27 37.03 -26.97 14.06
N ARG A 28 38.27 -26.49 14.07
CA ARG A 28 39.47 -27.34 14.28
C ARG A 28 40.78 -26.52 14.32
N LEU A 29 41.60 -26.94 15.29
CA LEU A 29 43.07 -27.13 15.27
C LEU A 29 43.93 -25.95 14.77
N GLY A 30 44.96 -25.48 15.47
CA GLY A 30 45.89 -26.23 16.31
C GLY A 30 47.31 -25.85 15.87
N VAL A 31 47.93 -24.96 16.67
CA VAL A 31 49.36 -24.78 16.99
C VAL A 31 50.40 -25.25 15.98
N ARG A 32 51.33 -24.34 15.62
CA ARG A 32 52.79 -24.64 15.58
C ARG A 32 53.64 -23.37 15.63
N GLN A 33 54.63 -23.41 16.52
CA GLN A 33 55.69 -22.42 16.73
C GLN A 33 56.76 -22.50 15.62
N ALA A 34 57.44 -21.38 15.36
CA ALA A 34 58.86 -21.31 14.97
C ALA A 34 59.28 -19.82 15.06
N ALA A 35 60.15 -19.48 16.01
CA ALA A 35 61.60 -19.40 15.85
C ALA A 35 62.07 -17.99 15.42
N THR A 36 62.66 -17.33 16.41
CA THR A 36 63.48 -16.12 16.38
C THR A 36 64.56 -16.15 15.30
N ILE A 37 64.72 -15.05 14.56
CA ILE A 37 66.01 -14.62 14.01
C ILE A 37 66.14 -13.09 14.17
N ARG A 38 67.06 -12.68 15.05
CA ARG A 38 67.65 -11.32 15.02
C ARG A 38 68.57 -11.25 13.81
N ALA A 39 68.33 -10.32 12.92
CA ALA A 39 69.31 -9.88 11.94
C ALA A 39 69.49 -8.37 12.08
N THR A 40 70.56 -7.98 12.75
CA THR A 40 71.10 -6.63 12.73
C THR A 40 71.65 -6.34 11.34
N LYS A 41 71.06 -5.39 10.61
CA LYS A 41 71.71 -4.80 9.44
C LYS A 41 71.63 -3.29 9.49
N SER A 42 72.78 -2.75 9.90
CA SER A 42 73.21 -1.37 9.81
C SER A 42 73.15 -0.81 8.39
N TRP A 43 73.07 0.53 8.35
CA TRP A 43 73.55 1.39 7.27
C TRP A 43 72.84 1.34 5.92
N ARG A 44 72.12 2.42 5.59
CA ARG A 44 72.71 3.57 4.89
C ARG A 44 71.66 4.68 4.80
N ARG A 45 71.94 5.84 5.40
CA ARG A 45 71.19 7.08 5.12
C ARG A 45 71.29 7.35 3.63
N ARG A 46 70.19 7.18 2.90
CA ARG A 46 70.03 7.76 1.56
C ARG A 46 68.99 8.86 1.71
N SER A 47 69.50 10.06 1.92
CA SER A 47 68.76 11.31 1.81
C SER A 47 68.17 11.41 0.41
N SER A 48 66.90 11.07 0.26
CA SER A 48 66.10 11.43 -0.90
C SER A 48 65.33 12.70 -0.53
N ALA A 49 65.72 13.79 -1.17
CA ALA A 49 65.06 15.08 -1.05
C ALA A 49 63.58 14.94 -1.43
N SER A 50 62.69 15.06 -0.45
CA SER A 50 61.25 15.17 -0.71
C SER A 50 60.99 16.56 -1.30
N ASN A 51 60.74 16.61 -2.61
CA ASN A 51 60.40 17.80 -3.38
C ASN A 51 59.14 18.49 -2.82
N PRO A 52 59.21 19.74 -2.28
CA PRO A 52 58.11 20.43 -1.59
C PRO A 52 56.85 20.74 -2.39
N SER A 53 56.89 20.50 -3.70
CA SER A 53 56.04 21.21 -4.66
C SER A 53 54.77 20.45 -5.06
N GLY A 54 54.69 19.14 -4.79
CA GLY A 54 53.55 18.29 -5.22
C GLY A 54 52.40 18.17 -4.22
N TYR A 55 52.60 18.55 -2.96
CA TYR A 55 51.61 18.32 -1.90
C TYR A 55 50.50 19.36 -1.89
N ARG A 56 50.78 20.60 -2.31
CA ARG A 56 49.80 21.69 -2.29
C ARG A 56 48.69 21.48 -3.33
N LEU A 57 49.00 20.99 -4.53
CA LEU A 57 48.00 20.69 -5.56
C LEU A 57 47.06 19.53 -5.17
N ARG A 58 47.58 18.47 -4.54
CA ARG A 58 46.77 17.32 -4.10
C ARG A 58 45.78 17.66 -2.98
N VAL A 59 46.16 18.54 -2.05
CA VAL A 59 45.28 18.97 -0.95
C VAL A 59 44.18 19.91 -1.45
N VAL A 60 44.49 20.79 -2.39
CA VAL A 60 43.50 21.70 -3.01
C VAL A 60 42.47 20.91 -3.82
N PHE A 61 42.90 19.96 -4.64
CA PHE A 61 41.96 19.08 -5.38
C PHE A 61 41.08 18.24 -4.47
N ARG A 62 41.61 17.71 -3.36
CA ARG A 62 40.80 16.94 -2.39
C ARG A 62 39.77 17.80 -1.67
N ARG A 63 40.11 19.06 -1.35
CA ARG A 63 39.17 20.00 -0.73
C ARG A 63 38.08 20.45 -1.70
N LEU A 64 38.43 20.70 -2.96
CA LEU A 64 37.47 21.00 -4.02
C LEU A 64 36.52 19.83 -4.30
N PHE A 65 37.05 18.60 -4.32
CA PHE A 65 36.23 17.40 -4.49
C PHE A 65 35.27 17.18 -3.30
N LEU A 66 35.72 17.41 -2.06
CA LEU A 66 34.85 17.31 -0.87
C LEU A 66 33.79 18.41 -0.84
N LEU A 67 34.11 19.64 -1.28
CA LEU A 67 33.15 20.74 -1.44
C LEU A 67 32.12 20.45 -2.54
N ALA A 68 32.55 19.92 -3.68
CA ALA A 68 31.66 19.52 -4.76
C ALA A 68 30.73 18.37 -4.32
N LEU A 69 31.26 17.39 -3.58
CA LEU A 69 30.47 16.29 -3.03
C LEU A 69 29.48 16.80 -1.97
N ALA A 70 29.86 17.75 -1.11
CA ALA A 70 28.96 18.37 -0.14
C ALA A 70 27.84 19.17 -0.80
N LEU A 71 28.13 19.91 -1.89
CA LEU A 71 27.12 20.62 -2.67
C LEU A 71 26.14 19.65 -3.36
N ALA A 72 26.63 18.50 -3.83
CA ALA A 72 25.81 17.50 -4.52
C ALA A 72 24.77 16.82 -3.61
N ILE A 73 24.92 16.86 -2.29
CA ILE A 73 23.99 16.24 -1.32
C ILE A 73 22.88 17.21 -0.88
N SER A 74 22.94 18.49 -1.27
CA SER A 74 21.93 19.51 -0.89
C SER A 74 20.63 19.46 -1.70
N GLY A 75 20.50 18.54 -2.66
CA GLY A 75 19.26 18.28 -3.38
C GLY A 75 18.25 17.51 -2.53
N CYS A 76 17.71 18.11 -1.48
CA CYS A 76 16.49 17.59 -0.87
C CYS A 76 15.37 17.72 -1.89
N VAL A 77 14.87 16.58 -2.36
CA VAL A 77 13.65 16.50 -3.15
C VAL A 77 12.54 17.21 -2.36
N LEU A 78 12.16 18.39 -2.86
CA LEU A 78 10.97 19.08 -2.39
C LEU A 78 9.82 18.38 -3.10
N GLN A 79 9.29 17.32 -2.48
CA GLN A 79 8.10 16.67 -3.00
C GLN A 79 6.95 17.68 -2.86
N PRO A 80 6.38 18.19 -3.98
CA PRO A 80 5.27 19.11 -3.88
C PRO A 80 4.15 18.35 -3.19
N SER A 81 3.78 18.83 -1.99
CA SER A 81 2.55 18.41 -1.35
C SER A 81 1.46 18.79 -2.35
N ARG A 82 0.87 17.80 -3.05
CA ARG A 82 -0.25 18.06 -3.95
C ARG A 82 -1.25 18.89 -3.14
N PRO A 83 -1.62 20.09 -3.59
CA PRO A 83 -2.54 20.93 -2.84
C PRO A 83 -3.80 20.11 -2.60
N LYS A 84 -4.21 20.04 -1.33
CA LYS A 84 -5.47 19.47 -0.88
C LYS A 84 -6.62 20.41 -1.28
N ASP A 85 -6.63 20.82 -2.55
CA ASP A 85 -7.66 21.68 -3.12
C ASP A 85 -8.80 20.80 -3.63
N SER A 86 -9.56 20.29 -2.67
CA SER A 86 -10.94 19.87 -2.87
C SER A 86 -11.90 21.07 -2.90
N ARG A 87 -11.38 22.29 -3.11
CA ARG A 87 -12.16 23.52 -3.30
C ARG A 87 -12.37 23.74 -4.79
N ASP A 88 -13.14 22.86 -5.42
CA ASP A 88 -13.82 23.25 -6.65
C ASP A 88 -15.16 23.90 -6.24
N PRO A 89 -15.30 25.24 -6.36
CA PRO A 89 -16.56 25.91 -6.07
C PRO A 89 -17.72 25.48 -6.99
N LEU A 90 -17.46 24.67 -8.02
CA LEU A 90 -18.45 24.16 -8.98
C LEU A 90 -18.64 22.63 -8.96
N ARG A 91 -18.22 21.92 -7.90
CA ARG A 91 -18.40 20.46 -7.84
C ARG A 91 -19.88 20.06 -8.02
N PRO A 92 -20.19 19.08 -8.90
CA PRO A 92 -21.55 18.59 -9.05
C PRO A 92 -22.08 17.94 -7.75
N PRO A 93 -23.41 17.88 -7.57
CA PRO A 93 -24.00 17.08 -6.50
C PRO A 93 -23.52 15.63 -6.56
N ARG A 94 -23.38 14.96 -5.41
CA ARG A 94 -22.97 13.54 -5.33
C ARG A 94 -23.77 12.62 -6.27
N ALA A 95 -25.06 12.92 -6.45
CA ALA A 95 -25.97 12.18 -7.32
C ALA A 95 -25.64 12.28 -8.81
N ALA A 96 -24.96 13.34 -9.23
CA ALA A 96 -24.55 13.54 -10.61
C ALA A 96 -23.12 13.02 -10.89
N ILE A 97 -22.38 12.59 -9.86
CA ILE A 97 -21.04 12.01 -10.05
C ILE A 97 -21.19 10.57 -10.53
N VAL A 98 -20.85 10.35 -11.80
CA VAL A 98 -20.86 9.04 -12.48
C VAL A 98 -19.46 8.51 -12.81
N SER A 99 -18.45 9.36 -12.66
CA SER A 99 -17.04 9.08 -12.93
C SER A 99 -16.16 9.72 -11.87
N PHE A 100 -15.20 8.96 -11.37
CA PHE A 100 -14.22 9.46 -10.42
C PHE A 100 -12.94 8.62 -10.42
N ASN A 101 -11.88 9.20 -9.90
CA ASN A 101 -10.67 8.50 -9.51
C ASN A 101 -10.34 8.78 -8.04
N VAL A 102 -10.01 7.73 -7.31
CA VAL A 102 -9.66 7.76 -5.88
C VAL A 102 -8.28 7.17 -5.67
N GLU A 103 -7.39 7.94 -5.07
CA GLU A 103 -6.13 7.44 -4.52
C GLU A 103 -6.24 7.42 -2.99
N GLY A 104 -5.84 6.32 -2.35
CA GLY A 104 -5.94 6.21 -0.91
C GLY A 104 -5.26 4.98 -0.32
N ARG A 105 -5.54 4.77 0.97
CA ARG A 105 -5.01 3.68 1.77
C ARG A 105 -6.15 2.85 2.33
N LEU A 106 -6.15 1.58 1.98
CA LEU A 106 -7.15 0.60 2.36
C LEU A 106 -6.57 -0.35 3.41
N SER A 107 -7.25 -0.47 4.55
CA SER A 107 -7.06 -1.57 5.49
C SER A 107 -8.19 -2.56 5.31
N VAL A 108 -7.83 -3.83 5.11
CA VAL A 108 -8.77 -4.96 5.04
C VAL A 108 -8.51 -5.84 6.25
N ARG A 109 -9.54 -6.10 7.04
CA ARG A 109 -9.49 -7.05 8.15
C ARG A 109 -10.55 -8.12 7.95
N GLN A 110 -10.15 -9.37 8.03
CA GLN A 110 -11.05 -10.53 8.00
C GLN A 110 -10.65 -11.49 9.11
N GLY A 111 -11.50 -11.63 10.13
CA GLY A 111 -11.14 -12.32 11.37
C GLY A 111 -9.89 -11.71 12.01
N GLU A 112 -8.83 -12.53 12.16
CA GLU A 112 -7.52 -12.15 12.71
C GLU A 112 -6.56 -11.57 11.66
N ASN A 113 -6.84 -11.76 10.38
CA ASN A 113 -5.96 -11.29 9.31
C ASN A 113 -6.20 -9.82 9.03
N ARG A 114 -5.11 -9.04 8.97
CA ARG A 114 -5.16 -7.61 8.62
C ARG A 114 -4.13 -7.31 7.54
N HIS A 115 -4.57 -6.66 6.48
CA HIS A 115 -3.75 -6.21 5.37
C HIS A 115 -3.88 -4.70 5.21
N HIS A 116 -2.79 -4.06 4.80
CA HIS A 116 -2.72 -2.64 4.49
C HIS A 116 -2.17 -2.50 3.09
N VAL A 117 -2.95 -1.86 2.21
CA VAL A 117 -2.62 -1.67 0.81
C VAL A 117 -2.92 -0.24 0.39
N SER A 118 -2.16 0.28 -0.56
CA SER A 118 -2.54 1.48 -1.30
C SER A 118 -3.56 1.09 -2.37
N LEU A 119 -4.58 1.93 -2.54
CA LEU A 119 -5.65 1.77 -3.51
C LEU A 119 -5.56 2.92 -4.52
N ASN A 120 -5.62 2.57 -5.81
CA ASN A 120 -6.00 3.48 -6.87
C ASN A 120 -7.24 2.90 -7.53
N TRP A 121 -8.33 3.66 -7.57
CA TRP A 121 -9.60 3.22 -8.15
C TRP A 121 -10.12 4.26 -9.13
N ARG A 122 -10.15 3.89 -10.40
CA ARG A 122 -10.88 4.61 -11.45
C ARG A 122 -12.24 3.96 -11.66
N HIS A 123 -13.29 4.73 -11.45
CA HIS A 123 -14.68 4.33 -11.62
C HIS A 123 -15.34 5.15 -12.73
N SER A 124 -16.15 4.49 -13.53
CA SER A 124 -17.05 5.08 -14.51
C SER A 124 -18.34 4.26 -14.60
N ALA A 125 -19.34 4.76 -15.34
CA ALA A 125 -20.57 4.00 -15.58
C ALA A 125 -20.33 2.66 -16.31
N GLU A 126 -19.30 2.59 -17.16
CA GLU A 126 -19.02 1.44 -18.02
C GLU A 126 -18.00 0.48 -17.42
N ALA A 127 -17.04 1.03 -16.66
CA ALA A 127 -15.90 0.27 -16.17
C ALA A 127 -15.41 0.69 -14.79
N ASP A 128 -14.83 -0.28 -14.09
CA ASP A 128 -14.12 -0.13 -12.82
C ASP A 128 -12.72 -0.72 -12.95
N GLU A 129 -11.72 0.04 -12.51
CA GLU A 129 -10.32 -0.38 -12.48
C GLU A 129 -9.74 -0.10 -11.10
N LEU A 130 -9.43 -1.16 -10.35
CA LEU A 130 -8.84 -1.07 -9.02
C LEU A 130 -7.43 -1.67 -9.04
N PHE A 131 -6.46 -0.87 -8.63
CA PHE A 131 -5.09 -1.31 -8.42
C PHE A 131 -4.74 -1.27 -6.93
N LEU A 132 -4.39 -2.43 -6.38
CA LEU A 132 -3.94 -2.59 -5.01
C LEU A 132 -2.43 -2.80 -5.00
N SER A 133 -1.71 -1.98 -4.23
CA SER A 133 -0.25 -2.08 -4.09
C SER A 133 0.20 -2.14 -2.63
N GLY A 134 1.33 -2.79 -2.42
CA GLY A 134 1.96 -2.88 -1.10
C GLY A 134 2.67 -1.58 -0.71
N PRO A 135 3.18 -1.51 0.53
CA PRO A 135 3.86 -0.32 1.05
C PRO A 135 5.09 0.15 0.25
N PHE A 136 5.70 -0.75 -0.54
CA PHE A 136 6.86 -0.45 -1.37
C PHE A 136 6.48 -0.28 -2.86
N GLY A 137 5.20 -0.08 -3.16
CA GLY A 137 4.69 0.13 -4.51
C GLY A 137 4.63 -1.15 -5.37
N GLN A 138 4.90 -2.33 -4.80
CA GLN A 138 4.71 -3.58 -5.50
C GLN A 138 3.22 -3.84 -5.74
N GLY A 139 2.80 -4.08 -6.98
CA GLY A 139 1.42 -4.45 -7.29
C GLY A 139 1.06 -5.77 -6.59
N LEU A 140 -0.05 -5.78 -5.87
CA LEU A 140 -0.57 -6.96 -5.15
C LEU A 140 -1.75 -7.58 -5.89
N ALA A 141 -2.65 -6.74 -6.39
CA ALA A 141 -3.81 -7.17 -7.15
C ALA A 141 -4.29 -6.06 -8.09
N GLU A 142 -4.82 -6.48 -9.22
CA GLU A 142 -5.53 -5.66 -10.19
C GLU A 142 -6.91 -6.25 -10.38
N LEU A 143 -7.95 -5.43 -10.23
CA LEU A 143 -9.33 -5.80 -10.46
C LEU A 143 -9.89 -4.92 -11.57
N HIS A 144 -10.60 -5.55 -12.51
CA HIS A 144 -11.22 -4.87 -13.63
C HIS A 144 -12.65 -5.35 -13.79
N ARG A 145 -13.61 -4.45 -13.99
CA ARG A 145 -14.97 -4.82 -14.40
C ARG A 145 -15.39 -3.95 -15.57
N ASP A 146 -15.89 -4.59 -16.61
CA ASP A 146 -16.43 -3.95 -17.81
C ASP A 146 -17.66 -4.72 -18.30
N ALA A 147 -18.16 -4.39 -19.50
CA ALA A 147 -19.28 -5.10 -20.12
C ALA A 147 -19.03 -6.60 -20.39
N GLY A 148 -17.77 -7.03 -20.43
CA GLY A 148 -17.34 -8.42 -20.59
C GLY A 148 -17.19 -9.18 -19.26
N GLY A 149 -17.38 -8.52 -18.12
CA GLY A 149 -17.41 -9.10 -16.79
C GLY A 149 -16.32 -8.58 -15.86
N ALA A 150 -16.17 -9.24 -14.71
CA ALA A 150 -15.20 -8.89 -13.69
C ALA A 150 -13.99 -9.82 -13.71
N ARG A 151 -12.79 -9.28 -13.49
CA ARG A 151 -11.50 -9.98 -13.54
C ARG A 151 -10.64 -9.57 -12.36
N LEU A 152 -9.89 -10.52 -11.81
CA LEU A 152 -8.86 -10.33 -10.79
C LEU A 152 -7.55 -10.93 -11.31
N LEU A 153 -6.46 -10.19 -11.15
CA LEU A 153 -5.09 -10.66 -11.32
C LEU A 153 -4.27 -10.29 -10.10
N THR A 154 -3.66 -11.28 -9.45
CA THR A 154 -2.80 -11.06 -8.27
C THR A 154 -1.33 -11.29 -8.59
N ALA A 155 -0.46 -10.77 -7.74
CA ALA A 155 0.99 -10.85 -7.91
C ALA A 155 1.55 -12.29 -7.93
N ASP A 156 0.86 -13.23 -7.29
CA ASP A 156 1.18 -14.67 -7.30
C ASP A 156 0.67 -15.40 -8.56
N ARG A 157 0.22 -14.64 -9.57
CA ARG A 157 -0.35 -15.14 -10.84
C ARG A 157 -1.64 -15.92 -10.69
N LEU A 158 -2.37 -15.71 -9.59
CA LEU A 158 -3.76 -16.13 -9.53
C LEU A 158 -4.60 -15.18 -10.40
N SER A 159 -5.36 -15.77 -11.31
CA SER A 159 -6.33 -15.05 -12.13
C SER A 159 -7.71 -15.66 -11.94
N ALA A 160 -8.70 -14.80 -11.78
CA ALA A 160 -10.10 -15.19 -11.69
C ALA A 160 -10.93 -14.27 -12.58
N SER A 161 -12.02 -14.80 -13.11
CA SER A 161 -12.97 -14.04 -13.92
C SER A 161 -14.39 -14.50 -13.61
N ALA A 162 -15.32 -13.56 -13.66
CA ALA A 162 -16.73 -13.80 -13.40
C ALA A 162 -17.62 -12.83 -14.19
N SER A 163 -18.94 -13.04 -14.13
CA SER A 163 -19.93 -12.16 -14.75
C SER A 163 -19.90 -10.74 -14.18
N ASP A 164 -19.70 -10.62 -12.88
CA ASP A 164 -19.80 -9.38 -12.12
C ASP A 164 -18.96 -9.43 -10.83
N TRP A 165 -19.05 -8.35 -10.03
CA TRP A 165 -18.29 -8.23 -8.80
C TRP A 165 -18.72 -9.24 -7.73
N GLU A 166 -20.02 -9.49 -7.62
CA GLU A 166 -20.63 -10.40 -6.66
C GLU A 166 -20.14 -11.84 -6.92
N ASP A 167 -20.18 -12.30 -8.16
CA ASP A 167 -19.71 -13.61 -8.56
C ASP A 167 -18.19 -13.74 -8.40
N LEU A 168 -17.42 -12.71 -8.75
CA LEU A 168 -15.97 -12.70 -8.54
C LEU A 168 -15.64 -12.78 -7.05
N SER A 169 -16.34 -12.02 -6.22
CA SER A 169 -16.15 -12.02 -4.77
C SER A 169 -16.54 -13.37 -4.15
N ALA A 170 -17.56 -14.05 -4.69
CA ALA A 170 -17.91 -15.40 -4.26
C ALA A 170 -16.79 -16.41 -4.56
N GLN A 171 -16.12 -16.30 -5.70
CA GLN A 171 -14.98 -17.16 -6.04
C GLN A 171 -13.76 -16.89 -5.15
N VAL A 172 -13.48 -15.61 -4.85
CA VAL A 172 -12.25 -15.19 -4.17
C VAL A 172 -12.39 -15.26 -2.65
N PHE A 173 -13.51 -14.80 -2.10
CA PHE A 173 -13.77 -14.69 -0.66
C PHE A 173 -14.71 -15.77 -0.13
N GLY A 174 -15.28 -16.62 -1.01
CA GLY A 174 -16.17 -17.72 -0.63
C GLY A 174 -17.63 -17.33 -0.38
N SER A 175 -17.97 -16.04 -0.52
CA SER A 175 -19.35 -15.54 -0.41
C SER A 175 -19.56 -14.33 -1.32
N PRO A 176 -20.75 -14.18 -1.95
CA PRO A 176 -21.05 -12.99 -2.75
C PRO A 176 -21.17 -11.77 -1.85
N LEU A 177 -20.33 -10.77 -2.13
CA LEU A 177 -20.36 -9.45 -1.52
C LEU A 177 -21.03 -8.47 -2.49
N PRO A 178 -21.99 -7.64 -2.05
CA PRO A 178 -22.66 -6.66 -2.88
C PRO A 178 -21.74 -5.45 -3.08
N LEU A 179 -20.71 -5.64 -3.88
CA LEU A 179 -19.68 -4.64 -4.14
C LEU A 179 -20.15 -3.62 -5.19
N SER A 180 -21.18 -3.94 -5.97
CA SER A 180 -21.73 -3.05 -6.99
C SER A 180 -22.20 -1.69 -6.45
N ASN A 181 -22.56 -1.61 -5.17
CA ASN A 181 -22.98 -0.36 -4.53
C ASN A 181 -21.85 0.44 -3.86
N LEU A 182 -20.65 -0.13 -3.76
CA LEU A 182 -19.50 0.54 -3.14
C LEU A 182 -19.19 1.93 -3.75
N PRO A 183 -19.25 2.16 -5.08
CA PRO A 183 -18.97 3.48 -5.64
C PRO A 183 -19.89 4.56 -5.05
N ARG A 184 -21.19 4.26 -4.97
CA ARG A 184 -22.21 5.18 -4.44
C ARG A 184 -22.05 5.38 -2.94
N TRP A 185 -21.77 4.30 -2.21
CA TRP A 185 -21.50 4.39 -0.78
C TRP A 185 -20.24 5.20 -0.49
N LEU A 186 -19.19 5.08 -1.30
CA LEU A 186 -17.95 5.84 -1.14
C LEU A 186 -18.18 7.35 -1.33
N LEU A 187 -19.07 7.74 -2.23
CA LEU A 187 -19.48 9.13 -2.43
C LEU A 187 -20.39 9.66 -1.31
N ALA A 188 -20.80 8.81 -0.36
CA ALA A 188 -21.87 9.10 0.60
C ALA A 188 -23.17 9.52 -0.08
N ASP A 189 -23.49 8.81 -1.16
CA ASP A 189 -24.73 8.95 -1.91
C ASP A 189 -25.62 7.74 -1.69
N LEU A 190 -26.58 7.93 -0.80
CA LEU A 190 -27.40 6.89 -0.21
C LEU A 190 -28.82 7.42 -0.07
N PRO A 191 -29.85 6.58 -0.26
CA PRO A 191 -31.21 6.93 0.11
C PRO A 191 -31.33 7.28 1.60
N ASP A 192 -32.17 8.25 1.92
CA ASP A 192 -32.42 8.67 3.31
C ASP A 192 -32.92 7.52 4.21
N THR A 193 -33.56 6.50 3.62
CA THR A 193 -34.07 5.34 4.33
C THR A 193 -32.98 4.43 4.92
N VAL A 194 -31.75 4.48 4.38
CA VAL A 194 -30.63 3.66 4.88
C VAL A 194 -29.65 4.45 5.75
N ILE A 195 -29.78 5.78 5.79
CA ILE A 195 -28.96 6.65 6.64
C ILE A 195 -29.47 6.55 8.07
N THR A 196 -28.61 6.12 8.98
CA THR A 196 -28.96 5.92 10.40
C THR A 196 -28.55 7.10 11.27
N ARG A 197 -27.56 7.88 10.83
CA ARG A 197 -27.08 9.07 11.53
C ARG A 197 -26.56 10.09 10.54
N ARG A 198 -26.79 11.38 10.84
CA ARG A 198 -26.19 12.52 10.15
C ARG A 198 -25.27 13.30 11.08
N ASP A 199 -24.31 14.00 10.50
CA ASP A 199 -23.48 14.97 11.22
C ASP A 199 -24.17 16.35 11.33
N GLU A 200 -23.50 17.30 11.97
CA GLU A 200 -23.97 18.67 12.17
C GLU A 200 -24.20 19.44 10.85
N GLN A 201 -23.56 19.00 9.77
CA GLN A 201 -23.70 19.58 8.42
C GLN A 201 -24.79 18.87 7.60
N GLY A 202 -25.54 17.93 8.20
CA GLY A 202 -26.61 17.18 7.55
C GLY A 202 -26.12 16.05 6.63
N ARG A 203 -24.83 15.74 6.64
CA ARG A 203 -24.24 14.70 5.78
C ARG A 203 -24.37 13.33 6.47
N PRO A 204 -24.35 12.22 5.70
CA PRO A 204 -24.33 10.88 6.29
C PRO A 204 -23.15 10.72 7.25
N ALA A 205 -23.40 10.34 8.50
CA ALA A 205 -22.36 9.97 9.46
C ALA A 205 -22.33 8.45 9.68
N ALA A 206 -23.47 7.79 9.52
CA ALA A 206 -23.57 6.34 9.44
C ALA A 206 -24.76 5.90 8.59
N ALA A 207 -24.64 4.73 7.97
CA ALA A 207 -25.68 4.09 7.18
C ALA A 207 -25.65 2.57 7.36
N ALA A 208 -26.77 1.92 7.06
CA ALA A 208 -26.90 0.48 7.05
C ALA A 208 -27.62 0.02 5.79
N ALA A 209 -26.91 -0.65 4.89
CA ALA A 209 -27.43 -1.09 3.60
C ALA A 209 -26.89 -2.47 3.25
N GLU A 210 -27.76 -3.39 2.80
CA GLU A 210 -27.35 -4.70 2.26
C GLU A 210 -26.41 -5.52 3.18
N GLY A 211 -26.69 -5.47 4.49
CA GLY A 211 -25.88 -6.13 5.53
C GLY A 211 -24.59 -5.40 5.91
N TRP A 212 -24.26 -4.30 5.23
CA TRP A 212 -23.14 -3.44 5.57
C TRP A 212 -23.54 -2.37 6.57
N ARG A 213 -22.67 -2.16 7.57
CA ARG A 213 -22.60 -0.93 8.34
C ARG A 213 -21.52 -0.04 7.74
N ILE A 214 -21.88 1.20 7.46
CA ILE A 214 -21.03 2.19 6.81
C ILE A 214 -20.89 3.36 7.77
N ASP A 215 -19.67 3.70 8.16
CA ASP A 215 -19.37 4.83 9.02
C ASP A 215 -18.52 5.84 8.25
N TYR A 216 -19.01 7.07 8.13
CA TYR A 216 -18.31 8.20 7.52
C TYR A 216 -17.62 8.98 8.62
N LEU A 217 -16.30 8.81 8.72
CA LEU A 217 -15.51 9.29 9.85
C LEU A 217 -14.87 10.66 9.60
N ASP A 218 -14.68 11.03 8.34
CA ASP A 218 -14.06 12.30 7.96
C ASP A 218 -14.50 12.73 6.55
N TYR A 219 -14.48 14.04 6.30
CA TYR A 219 -14.90 14.69 5.07
C TYR A 219 -13.87 15.72 4.63
N GLU A 220 -13.84 16.10 3.34
CA GLU A 220 -12.87 17.07 2.81
C GLU A 220 -12.96 18.46 3.45
N SER A 221 -14.16 18.88 3.85
CA SER A 221 -14.45 20.19 4.47
C SER A 221 -15.76 20.13 5.25
N ALA A 222 -16.28 21.26 5.78
CA ALA A 222 -17.61 21.35 6.39
C ALA A 222 -18.74 21.62 5.37
N ALA A 223 -18.44 21.64 4.06
CA ALA A 223 -19.48 21.83 3.04
C ALA A 223 -20.44 20.63 3.02
N PRO A 224 -21.76 20.83 2.86
CA PRO A 224 -22.73 19.74 2.75
C PRO A 224 -22.42 18.77 1.60
N GLY A 225 -21.84 19.27 0.51
CA GLY A 225 -21.41 18.47 -0.66
C GLY A 225 -19.98 17.90 -0.58
N ALA A 226 -19.26 18.06 0.54
CA ALA A 226 -17.90 17.52 0.67
C ALA A 226 -17.89 16.00 0.50
N LEU A 227 -16.86 15.42 -0.13
CA LEU A 227 -16.73 13.97 -0.26
C LEU A 227 -16.10 13.37 1.00
N PRO A 228 -16.42 12.12 1.36
CA PRO A 228 -15.77 11.44 2.45
C PRO A 228 -14.26 11.29 2.20
N THR A 229 -13.46 11.46 3.25
CA THR A 229 -12.02 11.16 3.20
C THR A 229 -11.63 10.00 4.10
N LEU A 230 -12.52 9.56 4.98
CA LEU A 230 -12.32 8.35 5.79
C LEU A 230 -13.65 7.62 5.93
N VAL A 231 -13.72 6.40 5.40
CA VAL A 231 -14.92 5.56 5.43
C VAL A 231 -14.56 4.18 5.95
N GLU A 232 -15.42 3.63 6.79
CA GLU A 232 -15.32 2.26 7.29
C GLU A 232 -16.57 1.48 6.89
N PHE A 233 -16.37 0.35 6.22
CA PHE A 233 -17.41 -0.61 5.84
C PHE A 233 -17.23 -1.88 6.66
N ARG A 234 -18.30 -2.34 7.30
CA ARG A 234 -18.28 -3.56 8.13
C ARG A 234 -19.42 -4.48 7.77
N ARG A 235 -19.11 -5.76 7.58
CA ARG A 235 -20.08 -6.83 7.37
C ARG A 235 -19.51 -8.13 7.89
N ASP A 236 -20.27 -8.82 8.75
CA ASP A 236 -19.85 -10.09 9.35
C ASP A 236 -18.45 -9.98 10.00
N ASP A 237 -17.47 -10.76 9.54
CA ASP A 237 -16.08 -10.72 9.99
C ASP A 237 -15.16 -9.84 9.13
N LEU A 238 -15.70 -9.19 8.09
CA LEU A 238 -15.00 -8.31 7.15
C LEU A 238 -15.14 -6.83 7.55
N GLU A 239 -14.01 -6.15 7.65
CA GLU A 239 -13.91 -4.71 7.89
C GLU A 239 -12.97 -4.09 6.84
N LEU A 240 -13.48 -3.10 6.11
CA LEU A 240 -12.74 -2.31 5.14
C LEU A 240 -12.66 -0.89 5.66
N ARG A 241 -11.46 -0.34 5.80
CA ARG A 241 -11.27 1.06 6.18
C ARG A 241 -10.43 1.77 5.14
N LEU A 242 -11.03 2.74 4.46
CA LEU A 242 -10.42 3.50 3.39
C LEU A 242 -10.18 4.94 3.84
N LYS A 243 -8.91 5.36 3.88
CA LYS A 243 -8.53 6.77 3.92
C LYS A 243 -8.28 7.23 2.49
N VAL A 244 -9.11 8.15 1.99
CA VAL A 244 -8.90 8.78 0.69
C VAL A 244 -7.87 9.90 0.87
N ASP A 245 -6.83 9.86 0.06
CA ASP A 245 -5.78 10.86 0.01
C ASP A 245 -6.06 11.87 -1.12
N LEU A 246 -6.66 11.44 -2.24
CA LEU A 246 -7.04 12.29 -3.36
C LEU A 246 -8.35 11.85 -4.02
N TRP A 247 -9.20 12.83 -4.32
CA TRP A 247 -10.34 12.71 -5.21
C TRP A 247 -10.04 13.47 -6.51
N SER A 248 -10.29 12.80 -7.64
CA SER A 248 -10.36 13.44 -8.95
C SER A 248 -11.72 13.10 -9.55
N LEU A 249 -12.47 14.12 -9.98
CA LEU A 249 -13.74 13.94 -10.66
C LEU A 249 -13.51 14.22 -12.14
N GLU A 250 -14.14 13.41 -13.01
CA GLU A 250 -14.07 13.55 -14.46
C GLU A 250 -15.42 14.03 -15.02
#